data_AF-A0A955VGD6-F1
#
_entry.id   AF-A0A955VGD6-F1
#
_cell.length_a   1.000
_cell.length_b   1.000
_cell.length_c   1.000
_cell.angle_alpha   90.00
_cell.angle_beta   90.00
_cell.angle_gamma   90.00
#
_symmetry.space_group_name_H-M   'P 1'
#
loop_
_entity.id
_entity.type
_entity.pdbx_description
1 polymer ?
#
loop_
_entity_poly.entity_id
_entity_poly.type
_entity_poly.pdbx_seq_one_letter_code
_entity_poly.pdbx_strand_id
1 'polypeptide(L)'
;MISFVAVALSGYISALVIGLFAVGVVISWISNFGEREQPTWLWNSIVLGVLALFVIDGIVSGDWLLAAINFTCFILLGKLFNRRTAKDTFQIYLLSFLLFIASGVLNPGLSYAVVFPIYIVVLTLALLSLHLRHDLTDLREKSERIHGPDIALRHEEALLARGRLFRGRLFVGTAVLAIAAFLSSMVIFYLFPRLGFGFFVGKKRPGMSVAGFSDNVRLGSFGRIRNNYQVVMRVELPDEKGPRRLRLRGMSFDTYTGRGWVKGTRRRWQPRSVTRSGETLYLVGLRTSYDHRVQIYQEPLSSQVVFGEPKVVRVAVRDFREGMRDPNAPKILRDRSGDLFYKSPDSVAVSYTAYSDTIVPSVAELRKSKGVLPRTIVSRYTALPHMDGRIRQLAMAIVRGKETVYDRVVAIERHLKYNYRYSLRGGHDFRQPLVDFLFNKRYGHCEFFSTTMAVMLRQIGVPSRVVTGFYGGVWNRFGRYMAIRQNDAHAWVEVYFPGPGWVTFDPTPTGELLVPDESGTLGFMKSWLDALQLRWFKWVIEYDLQRQIR
;
A
#
# COMPACT_ATOMS: atom_id res chain seq x y z
N MET A 1 27.51 2.75 -1.26
CA MET A 1 26.56 3.28 -0.25
C MET A 1 25.26 3.78 -0.88
N ILE A 2 25.26 4.80 -1.74
CA ILE A 2 24.01 5.39 -2.28
C ILE A 2 23.16 4.35 -3.06
N SER A 3 23.79 3.54 -3.92
CA SER A 3 23.10 2.45 -4.62
C SER A 3 22.47 1.44 -3.64
N PHE A 4 23.14 1.13 -2.55
CA PHE A 4 22.61 0.25 -1.50
C PHE A 4 21.46 0.89 -0.73
N VAL A 5 21.54 2.18 -0.42
CA VAL A 5 20.44 2.92 0.21
C VAL A 5 19.20 2.90 -0.69
N ALA A 6 19.36 3.07 -2.01
CA ALA A 6 18.26 2.98 -2.96
C ALA A 6 17.53 1.62 -2.85
N VAL A 7 18.30 0.52 -2.79
CA VAL A 7 17.76 -0.83 -2.65
C VAL A 7 17.19 -1.08 -1.26
N ALA A 8 17.84 -0.61 -0.19
CA ALA A 8 17.33 -0.75 1.18
C ALA A 8 15.98 -0.04 1.36
N LEU A 9 15.81 1.13 0.75
CA LEU A 9 14.55 1.88 0.73
C LEU A 9 13.43 1.17 -0.05
N SER A 10 13.74 0.12 -0.82
CA SER A 10 12.73 -0.72 -1.46
C SER A 10 11.93 -1.57 -0.46
N GLY A 11 12.50 -1.85 0.72
CA GLY A 11 11.89 -2.72 1.73
C GLY A 11 11.95 -4.22 1.44
N TYR A 12 12.59 -4.64 0.34
CA TYR A 12 12.74 -6.06 -0.02
C TYR A 12 13.96 -6.74 0.61
N ILE A 13 14.97 -5.97 1.01
CA ILE A 13 16.15 -6.50 1.72
C ILE A 13 15.84 -6.55 3.22
N SER A 14 16.19 -7.66 3.88
CA SER A 14 16.00 -7.82 5.32
C SER A 14 16.88 -6.86 6.13
N ALA A 15 16.40 -6.45 7.30
CA ALA A 15 17.15 -5.57 8.20
C ALA A 15 18.53 -6.14 8.59
N LEU A 16 18.64 -7.47 8.68
CA LEU A 16 19.90 -8.16 8.95
C LEU A 16 20.91 -7.97 7.80
N VAL A 17 20.48 -8.14 6.54
CA VAL A 17 21.36 -7.92 5.37
C VAL A 17 21.75 -6.45 5.26
N ILE A 18 20.83 -5.53 5.57
CA ILE A 18 21.11 -4.09 5.66
C ILE A 18 22.21 -3.81 6.70
N GLY A 19 22.07 -4.37 7.90
CA GLY A 19 23.05 -4.24 8.97
C GLY A 19 24.41 -4.80 8.60
N LEU A 20 24.47 -6.05 8.10
CA LEU A 20 25.71 -6.71 7.71
C LEU A 20 26.44 -5.95 6.59
N PHE A 21 25.73 -5.50 5.56
CA PHE A 21 26.34 -4.75 4.47
C PHE A 21 26.84 -3.38 4.96
N ALA A 22 26.06 -2.66 5.76
CA ALA A 22 26.48 -1.37 6.31
C ALA A 22 27.74 -1.49 7.19
N VAL A 23 27.76 -2.48 8.08
CA VAL A 23 28.93 -2.79 8.92
C VAL A 23 30.11 -3.17 8.06
N GLY A 24 29.94 -4.04 7.06
CA GLY A 24 31.02 -4.45 6.18
C GLY A 24 31.61 -3.29 5.36
N VAL A 25 30.79 -2.34 4.90
CA VAL A 25 31.30 -1.12 4.24
C VAL A 25 32.10 -0.25 5.20
N VAL A 26 31.62 -0.06 6.43
CA VAL A 26 32.34 0.73 7.45
C VAL A 26 33.68 0.07 7.80
N ILE A 27 33.68 -1.25 8.01
CA ILE A 27 34.92 -2.00 8.27
C ILE A 27 35.87 -1.86 7.07
N SER A 28 35.39 -1.98 5.83
CA SER A 28 36.22 -1.80 4.63
C SER A 28 36.86 -0.40 4.54
N TRP A 29 36.27 0.64 5.12
CA TRP A 29 36.89 1.97 5.16
C TRP A 29 37.99 2.09 6.23
N ILE A 30 37.83 1.37 7.34
CA ILE A 30 38.75 1.44 8.49
C ILE A 30 39.92 0.48 8.32
N SER A 31 39.70 -0.63 7.61
CA SER A 31 40.66 -1.72 7.51
C SER A 31 41.52 -1.61 6.25
N ASN A 32 42.84 -1.54 6.44
CA ASN A 32 43.83 -1.71 5.37
C ASN A 32 44.02 -3.20 4.99
N PHE A 33 42.94 -3.98 4.84
CA PHE A 33 43.06 -5.40 4.44
C PHE A 33 43.66 -5.59 3.04
N GLY A 34 43.80 -4.53 2.25
CA GLY A 34 44.41 -4.55 0.92
C GLY A 34 45.89 -4.96 0.89
N GLU A 35 46.61 -4.94 2.01
CA GLU A 35 48.05 -5.26 2.08
C GLU A 35 48.36 -6.76 2.22
N ARG A 36 47.40 -7.60 2.61
CA ARG A 36 47.62 -9.06 2.71
C ARG A 36 47.20 -9.76 1.42
N GLU A 37 48.14 -10.44 0.75
CA GLU A 37 47.84 -11.35 -0.37
C GLU A 37 46.93 -12.48 0.09
N GLN A 38 45.66 -12.39 -0.30
CA GLN A 38 44.74 -13.52 -0.14
C GLN A 38 44.83 -14.41 -1.38
N PRO A 39 44.85 -15.74 -1.20
CA PRO A 39 44.86 -16.66 -2.32
C PRO A 39 43.61 -16.47 -3.19
N THR A 40 43.82 -16.18 -4.48
CA THR A 40 42.74 -15.97 -5.46
C THR A 40 41.81 -17.17 -5.59
N TRP A 41 42.34 -18.40 -5.42
CA TRP A 41 41.54 -19.62 -5.44
C TRP A 41 40.52 -19.68 -4.29
N LEU A 42 40.88 -19.22 -3.09
CA LEU A 42 39.99 -19.22 -1.92
C LEU A 42 38.82 -18.26 -2.15
N TRP A 43 39.12 -17.06 -2.64
CA TRP A 43 38.10 -16.07 -2.98
C TRP A 43 37.16 -16.55 -4.10
N ASN A 44 37.71 -17.16 -5.15
CA ASN A 44 36.93 -17.72 -6.24
C ASN A 44 36.00 -18.86 -5.76
N SER A 45 36.49 -19.75 -4.89
CA SER A 45 35.69 -20.82 -4.29
C SER A 45 34.55 -20.27 -3.43
N ILE A 46 34.80 -19.22 -2.64
CA ILE A 46 33.77 -18.53 -1.86
C ILE A 46 32.72 -17.91 -2.79
N VAL A 47 33.13 -17.19 -3.84
CA VAL A 47 32.21 -16.57 -4.80
C VAL A 47 31.36 -17.63 -5.53
N LEU A 48 31.96 -18.75 -5.94
CA LEU A 48 31.23 -19.85 -6.57
C LEU A 48 30.24 -20.53 -5.61
N GLY A 49 30.64 -20.75 -4.36
CA GLY A 49 29.75 -21.29 -3.32
C GLY A 49 28.57 -20.36 -3.04
N VAL A 50 28.82 -19.06 -2.93
CA VAL A 50 27.78 -18.05 -2.73
C VAL A 50 26.89 -17.90 -3.95
N LEU A 51 27.43 -17.99 -5.17
CA LEU A 51 26.64 -18.03 -6.40
C LEU A 51 25.70 -19.24 -6.40
N ALA A 52 26.19 -20.43 -6.06
CA ALA A 52 25.35 -21.62 -5.96
C ALA A 52 24.23 -21.45 -4.94
N LEU A 53 24.52 -20.87 -3.77
CA LEU A 53 23.50 -20.55 -2.77
C LEU A 53 22.42 -19.58 -3.31
N PHE A 54 22.81 -18.54 -4.04
CA PHE A 54 21.84 -17.60 -4.63
C PHE A 54 21.08 -18.17 -5.82
N VAL A 55 21.66 -19.09 -6.58
CA VAL A 55 20.92 -19.86 -7.61
C VAL A 55 19.87 -20.75 -6.94
N ILE A 56 20.22 -21.43 -5.85
CA ILE A 56 19.27 -22.21 -5.05
C ILE A 56 18.18 -21.31 -4.48
N ASP A 57 18.55 -20.16 -3.89
CA ASP A 57 17.58 -19.17 -3.38
C ASP A 57 16.67 -18.66 -4.49
N GLY A 58 17.18 -18.39 -5.69
CA GLY A 58 16.39 -18.00 -6.87
C GLY A 58 15.38 -19.08 -7.28
N ILE A 59 15.78 -20.35 -7.26
CA ILE A 59 14.90 -21.50 -7.56
C ILE A 59 13.83 -21.68 -6.48
N VAL A 60 14.22 -21.63 -5.21
CA VAL A 60 13.32 -21.86 -4.06
C VAL A 60 12.34 -20.71 -3.87
N SER A 61 12.82 -19.47 -3.98
CA SER A 61 12.01 -18.26 -3.78
C SER A 61 11.22 -17.85 -5.03
N GLY A 62 11.66 -18.30 -6.22
CA GLY A 62 11.15 -17.85 -7.52
C GLY A 62 11.53 -16.40 -7.88
N ASP A 63 12.41 -15.75 -7.11
CA ASP A 63 12.76 -14.33 -7.25
C ASP A 63 14.23 -14.15 -7.62
N TRP A 64 14.51 -14.33 -8.91
CA TRP A 64 15.84 -14.19 -9.48
C TRP A 64 16.41 -12.77 -9.35
N LEU A 65 15.56 -11.73 -9.33
CA LEU A 65 16.03 -10.35 -9.21
C LEU A 65 16.59 -10.08 -7.81
N LEU A 66 15.85 -10.47 -6.76
CA LEU A 66 16.33 -10.28 -5.39
C LEU A 66 17.57 -11.14 -5.09
N ALA A 67 17.61 -12.38 -5.58
CA ALA A 67 18.78 -13.24 -5.49
C ALA A 67 20.00 -12.58 -6.17
N ALA A 68 19.83 -12.05 -7.38
CA ALA A 68 20.89 -11.33 -8.10
C ALA A 68 21.35 -10.04 -7.38
N ILE A 69 20.43 -9.30 -6.77
CA ILE A 69 20.75 -8.11 -5.96
C ILE A 69 21.58 -8.49 -4.74
N ASN A 70 21.17 -9.51 -3.99
CA ASN A 70 21.90 -9.98 -2.81
C ASN A 70 23.29 -10.50 -3.20
N PHE A 71 23.38 -11.23 -4.31
CA PHE A 71 24.66 -11.66 -4.88
C PHE A 71 25.54 -10.47 -5.29
N THR A 72 24.96 -9.46 -5.94
CA THR A 72 25.68 -8.24 -6.33
C THR A 72 26.20 -7.49 -5.11
N CYS A 73 25.39 -7.38 -4.03
CA CYS A 73 25.83 -6.81 -2.75
C CYS A 73 27.00 -7.60 -2.16
N PHE A 74 26.97 -8.93 -2.21
CA PHE A 74 28.07 -9.77 -1.74
C PHE A 74 29.37 -9.52 -2.53
N ILE A 75 29.32 -9.56 -3.86
CA ILE A 75 30.49 -9.28 -4.71
C ILE A 75 31.02 -7.87 -4.46
N LEU A 76 30.11 -6.89 -4.37
CA LEU A 76 30.48 -5.50 -4.12
C LEU A 76 31.22 -5.36 -2.78
N LEU A 77 30.73 -6.01 -1.72
CA LEU A 77 31.39 -6.02 -0.42
C LEU A 77 32.80 -6.63 -0.52
N GLY A 78 32.91 -7.79 -1.15
CA GLY A 78 34.21 -8.45 -1.35
C GLY A 78 35.21 -7.62 -2.16
N LYS A 79 34.74 -6.92 -3.19
CA LYS A 79 35.57 -6.00 -3.98
C LYS A 79 36.01 -4.77 -3.20
N LEU A 80 35.21 -4.28 -2.26
CA LEU A 80 35.60 -3.19 -1.36
C LEU A 80 36.78 -3.58 -0.45
N PHE A 81 36.83 -4.83 0.02
CA PHE A 81 37.95 -5.36 0.81
C PHE A 81 39.21 -5.65 -0.02
N ASN A 82 39.07 -5.93 -1.32
CA ASN A 82 40.17 -6.32 -2.22
C ASN A 82 40.51 -5.25 -3.28
N ARG A 83 40.47 -3.96 -2.92
CA ARG A 83 40.75 -2.86 -3.85
C ARG A 83 42.27 -2.71 -4.08
N ARG A 84 42.79 -3.31 -5.16
CA ARG A 84 44.23 -3.26 -5.48
C ARG A 84 44.53 -2.44 -6.72
N THR A 85 43.69 -2.53 -7.74
CA THR A 85 43.96 -1.92 -9.04
C THR A 85 42.92 -0.85 -9.42
N ALA A 86 43.27 0.00 -10.38
CA ALA A 86 42.30 0.92 -11.01
C ALA A 86 41.12 0.16 -11.63
N LYS A 87 41.37 -1.05 -12.16
CA LYS A 87 40.34 -1.96 -12.69
C LYS A 87 39.35 -2.39 -11.61
N ASP A 88 39.81 -2.68 -10.39
CA ASP A 88 38.90 -3.02 -9.27
C ASP A 88 38.00 -1.84 -8.90
N THR A 89 38.54 -0.61 -8.95
CA THR A 89 37.76 0.60 -8.69
C THR A 89 36.66 0.80 -9.74
N PHE A 90 36.97 0.56 -11.02
CA PHE A 90 35.97 0.59 -12.09
C PHE A 90 34.88 -0.49 -11.91
N GLN A 91 35.27 -1.71 -11.55
CA GLN A 91 34.32 -2.80 -11.28
C GLN A 91 33.38 -2.48 -10.10
N ILE A 92 33.87 -1.83 -9.05
CA ILE A 92 33.04 -1.35 -7.93
C ILE A 92 31.98 -0.35 -8.42
N TYR A 93 32.36 0.58 -9.30
CA TYR A 93 31.41 1.54 -9.89
C TYR A 93 30.39 0.86 -10.79
N LEU A 94 30.81 -0.11 -11.61
CA LEU A 94 29.92 -0.90 -12.46
C LEU A 94 28.91 -1.70 -11.61
N LEU A 95 29.38 -2.41 -10.58
CA LEU A 95 28.51 -3.16 -9.66
C LEU A 95 27.56 -2.23 -8.89
N SER A 96 28.03 -1.06 -8.47
CA SER A 96 27.17 -0.04 -7.85
C SER A 96 26.09 0.46 -8.80
N PHE A 97 26.43 0.64 -10.08
CA PHE A 97 25.50 1.07 -11.13
C PHE A 97 24.46 0.01 -11.45
N LEU A 98 24.86 -1.26 -11.60
CA LEU A 98 23.94 -2.38 -11.77
C LEU A 98 22.98 -2.51 -10.60
N LEU A 99 23.49 -2.40 -9.36
CA LEU A 99 22.67 -2.40 -8.15
C LEU A 99 21.69 -1.22 -8.12
N PHE A 100 22.11 -0.04 -8.60
CA PHE A 100 21.26 1.13 -8.68
C PHE A 100 20.16 0.99 -9.74
N ILE A 101 20.45 0.41 -10.90
CA ILE A 101 19.43 0.07 -11.92
C ILE A 101 18.43 -0.93 -11.34
N ALA A 102 18.92 -2.00 -10.70
CA ALA A 102 18.07 -3.01 -10.09
C ALA A 102 17.17 -2.41 -9.00
N SER A 103 17.65 -1.40 -8.28
CA SER A 103 16.83 -0.63 -7.33
C SER A 103 15.65 0.09 -7.98
N GLY A 104 15.79 0.60 -9.20
CA GLY A 104 14.70 1.30 -9.90
C GLY A 104 13.52 0.38 -10.20
N VAL A 105 13.80 -0.91 -10.38
CA VAL A 105 12.78 -1.95 -10.56
C VAL A 105 12.06 -2.26 -9.23
N LEU A 106 12.79 -2.34 -8.11
CA LEU A 106 12.20 -2.68 -6.80
C LEU A 106 11.50 -1.50 -6.11
N ASN A 107 12.01 -0.28 -6.30
CA ASN A 107 11.56 0.92 -5.62
C ASN A 107 11.12 2.00 -6.62
N PRO A 108 9.93 1.87 -7.22
CA PRO A 108 9.40 2.92 -8.09
C PRO A 108 8.80 4.09 -7.30
N GLY A 109 9.06 4.22 -6.00
CA GLY A 109 8.45 5.26 -5.16
C GLY A 109 9.14 6.62 -5.27
N LEU A 110 8.58 7.62 -4.58
CA LEU A 110 9.16 8.97 -4.49
C LEU A 110 10.59 8.96 -3.89
N SER A 111 10.90 7.98 -3.03
CA SER A 111 12.24 7.83 -2.46
C SER A 111 13.31 7.58 -3.53
N TYR A 112 13.01 6.81 -4.58
CA TYR A 112 13.93 6.63 -5.70
C TYR A 112 14.11 7.91 -6.51
N ALA A 113 13.04 8.69 -6.69
CA ALA A 113 13.10 9.99 -7.37
C ALA A 113 14.07 10.98 -6.67
N VAL A 114 14.22 10.87 -5.35
CA VAL A 114 15.17 11.68 -4.56
C VAL A 114 16.59 11.11 -4.64
N VAL A 115 16.74 9.79 -4.56
CA VAL A 115 18.07 9.15 -4.57
C VAL A 115 18.71 9.19 -5.95
N PHE A 116 17.93 9.15 -7.02
CA PHE A 116 18.41 9.18 -8.41
C PHE A 116 19.32 10.37 -8.75
N PRO A 117 18.91 11.64 -8.57
CA PRO A 117 19.78 12.77 -8.88
C PRO A 117 21.04 12.78 -8.02
N ILE A 118 20.94 12.41 -6.73
CA ILE A 118 22.09 12.30 -5.83
C ILE A 118 23.08 11.25 -6.35
N TYR A 119 22.58 10.09 -6.79
CA TYR A 119 23.41 9.03 -7.33
C TYR A 119 24.12 9.45 -8.62
N ILE A 120 23.42 10.08 -9.55
CA ILE A 120 24.01 10.56 -10.82
C ILE A 120 25.14 11.54 -10.54
N VAL A 121 24.92 12.55 -9.69
CA VAL A 121 25.95 13.53 -9.33
C VAL A 121 27.18 12.85 -8.72
N VAL A 122 26.97 11.93 -7.76
CA VAL A 122 28.08 11.25 -7.10
C VAL A 122 28.81 10.29 -8.04
N LEU A 123 28.10 9.59 -8.93
CA LEU A 123 28.71 8.72 -9.93
C LEU A 123 29.56 9.52 -10.92
N THR A 124 29.07 10.67 -11.41
CA THR A 124 29.84 11.55 -12.30
C THR A 124 31.12 12.05 -11.62
N LEU A 125 31.02 12.50 -10.37
CA LEU A 125 32.20 12.93 -9.59
C LEU A 125 33.18 11.79 -9.35
N ALA A 126 32.69 10.58 -9.08
CA ALA A 126 33.52 9.40 -8.89
C ALA A 126 34.27 9.01 -10.17
N LEU A 127 33.59 8.99 -11.32
CA LEU A 127 34.21 8.68 -12.62
C LEU A 127 35.25 9.74 -13.02
N LEU A 128 34.96 11.03 -12.79
CA LEU A 128 35.95 12.09 -12.99
C LEU A 128 37.17 11.87 -12.11
N SER A 129 36.97 11.54 -10.83
CA SER A 129 38.09 11.31 -9.91
C SER A 129 38.95 10.12 -10.33
N LEU A 130 38.34 9.10 -10.92
CA LEU A 130 39.04 7.95 -11.48
C LEU A 130 39.85 8.33 -12.71
N HIS A 131 39.26 9.11 -13.61
CA HIS A 131 39.93 9.61 -14.81
C HIS A 131 41.14 10.50 -14.46
N LEU A 132 40.94 11.47 -13.55
CA LEU A 132 42.03 12.33 -13.08
C LEU A 132 43.16 11.54 -12.39
N ARG A 133 42.82 10.53 -11.60
CA ARG A 133 43.84 9.66 -10.97
C ARG A 133 44.63 8.89 -12.02
N HIS A 134 43.96 8.36 -13.04
CA HIS A 134 44.60 7.64 -14.14
C HIS A 134 45.55 8.55 -14.93
N ASP A 135 45.11 9.76 -15.27
CA ASP A 135 45.93 10.72 -16.00
C ASP A 135 47.17 11.13 -15.19
N LEU A 136 47.01 11.36 -13.87
CA LEU A 136 48.13 11.68 -12.99
C LEU A 136 49.13 10.52 -12.88
N THR A 137 48.67 9.28 -12.77
CA THR A 137 49.57 8.11 -12.73
C THR A 137 50.31 7.92 -14.05
N ASP A 138 49.64 8.10 -15.20
CA ASP A 138 50.28 7.97 -16.51
C ASP A 138 51.35 9.05 -16.73
N LEU A 139 51.07 10.29 -16.29
CA LEU A 139 52.03 11.39 -16.35
C LEU A 139 53.22 11.15 -15.42
N ARG A 140 52.98 10.62 -14.22
CA ARG A 140 54.02 10.24 -13.27
C ARG A 140 54.92 9.16 -13.85
N GLU A 141 54.36 8.08 -14.38
CA GLU A 141 55.15 6.99 -14.99
C GLU A 141 55.97 7.50 -16.19
N LYS A 142 55.40 8.35 -17.04
CA LYS A 142 56.15 8.98 -18.14
C LYS A 142 57.28 9.88 -17.62
N SER A 143 57.03 10.68 -16.59
CA SER A 143 58.04 11.54 -15.99
C SER A 143 59.16 10.74 -15.33
N GLU A 144 58.82 9.64 -14.66
CA GLU A 144 59.77 8.75 -14.00
C GLU A 144 60.69 8.06 -15.01
N ARG A 145 60.14 7.60 -16.15
CA ARG A 145 60.92 7.02 -17.26
C ARG A 145 61.91 8.01 -17.89
N ILE A 146 61.59 9.30 -17.92
CA ILE A 146 62.40 10.31 -18.63
C ILE A 146 63.37 11.02 -17.67
N HIS A 147 62.96 11.33 -16.44
CA HIS A 147 63.68 12.23 -15.53
C HIS A 147 64.05 11.58 -14.18
N GLY A 148 63.69 10.31 -13.94
CA GLY A 148 63.93 9.63 -12.67
C GLY A 148 62.89 9.95 -11.58
N PRO A 149 62.90 9.18 -10.47
CA PRO A 149 61.81 9.15 -9.49
C PRO A 149 61.66 10.45 -8.68
N ASP A 150 62.76 11.10 -8.29
CA ASP A 150 62.71 12.32 -7.47
C ASP A 150 62.14 13.52 -8.23
N ILE A 151 62.41 13.61 -9.54
CA ILE A 151 61.91 14.68 -10.40
C ILE A 151 60.44 14.44 -10.76
N ALA A 152 60.01 13.19 -10.89
CA ALA A 152 58.61 12.82 -11.12
C ALA A 152 57.70 13.21 -9.94
N LEU A 153 58.15 12.97 -8.70
CA LEU A 153 57.43 13.38 -7.48
C LEU A 153 57.27 14.91 -7.40
N ARG A 154 58.32 15.67 -7.70
CA ARG A 154 58.26 17.14 -7.73
C ARG A 154 57.35 17.68 -8.84
N HIS A 155 57.33 17.04 -10.01
CA HIS A 155 56.38 17.38 -11.08
C HIS A 155 54.93 17.11 -10.66
N GLU A 156 54.67 16.00 -9.98
CA GLU A 156 53.36 15.65 -9.42
C GLU A 156 52.91 16.69 -8.37
N GLU A 157 53.77 17.04 -7.41
CA GLU A 157 53.48 18.07 -6.39
C GLU A 157 53.23 19.46 -7.00
N ALA A 158 54.01 19.86 -8.02
CA ALA A 158 53.85 21.13 -8.71
C ALA A 158 52.53 21.18 -9.52
N LEU A 159 52.13 20.08 -10.15
CA LEU A 159 50.85 19.96 -10.86
C LEU A 159 49.66 20.01 -9.90
N LEU A 160 49.74 19.32 -8.76
CA LEU A 160 48.72 19.37 -7.71
C LEU A 160 48.60 20.76 -7.07
N ALA A 161 49.73 21.46 -6.88
CA ALA A 161 49.76 22.83 -6.37
C ALA A 161 49.17 23.85 -7.36
N ARG A 162 49.47 23.74 -8.67
CA ARG A 162 48.81 24.51 -9.75
C ARG A 162 47.33 24.13 -9.93
N GLY A 163 46.95 22.92 -9.54
CA GLY A 163 45.59 22.37 -9.61
C GLY A 163 44.52 23.09 -8.77
N ARG A 164 44.90 24.02 -7.87
CA ARG A 164 43.94 24.87 -7.13
C ARG A 164 43.05 25.72 -8.05
N LEU A 165 43.55 26.17 -9.21
CA LEU A 165 42.78 26.92 -10.21
C LEU A 165 41.87 26.00 -11.05
N PHE A 166 42.28 24.74 -11.25
CA PHE A 166 41.50 23.72 -11.95
C PHE A 166 40.28 23.26 -11.14
N ARG A 167 40.33 23.31 -9.80
CA ARG A 167 39.21 22.94 -8.91
C ARG A 167 37.89 23.64 -9.24
N GLY A 168 37.89 24.95 -9.50
CA GLY A 168 36.66 25.70 -9.79
C GLY A 168 36.07 25.40 -11.15
N ARG A 169 36.89 25.42 -12.21
CA ARG A 169 36.44 25.15 -13.59
C ARG A 169 36.06 23.70 -13.82
N LEU A 170 36.80 22.73 -13.28
CA LEU A 170 36.41 21.31 -13.32
C LEU A 170 35.13 21.06 -12.53
N PHE A 171 34.97 21.67 -11.36
CA PHE A 171 33.75 21.54 -10.56
C PHE A 171 32.53 22.08 -11.29
N VAL A 172 32.64 23.24 -11.94
CA VAL A 172 31.56 23.78 -12.77
C VAL A 172 31.32 22.90 -13.99
N GLY A 173 32.37 22.42 -14.67
CA GLY A 173 32.24 21.52 -15.82
C GLY A 173 31.55 20.19 -15.46
N THR A 174 31.85 19.61 -14.31
CA THR A 174 31.22 18.35 -13.85
C THR A 174 29.82 18.56 -13.34
N ALA A 175 29.52 19.70 -12.71
CA ALA A 175 28.15 20.09 -12.38
C ALA A 175 27.30 20.23 -13.65
N VAL A 176 27.83 20.89 -14.69
CA VAL A 176 27.16 21.02 -16.00
C VAL A 176 26.94 19.65 -16.65
N LEU A 177 27.96 18.78 -16.65
CA LEU A 177 27.82 17.42 -17.22
C LEU A 177 26.79 16.58 -16.45
N ALA A 178 26.77 16.66 -15.12
CA ALA A 178 25.79 15.97 -14.28
C ALA A 178 24.36 16.49 -14.53
N ILE A 179 24.19 17.81 -14.67
CA ILE A 179 22.91 18.42 -15.05
C ILE A 179 22.49 17.97 -16.45
N ALA A 180 23.41 17.97 -17.42
CA ALA A 180 23.12 17.53 -18.79
C ALA A 180 22.73 16.05 -18.84
N ALA A 181 23.42 15.17 -18.09
CA ALA A 181 23.08 13.77 -17.96
C ALA A 181 21.71 13.55 -17.26
N PHE A 182 21.41 14.38 -16.26
CA PHE A 182 20.09 14.36 -15.61
C PHE A 182 18.98 14.78 -16.58
N LEU A 183 19.16 15.89 -17.31
CA LEU A 183 18.19 16.40 -18.28
C LEU A 183 17.99 15.41 -19.44
N SER A 184 19.06 14.81 -19.98
CA SER A 184 18.95 13.79 -21.02
C SER A 184 18.21 12.55 -20.51
N SER A 185 18.44 12.14 -19.25
CA SER A 185 17.67 11.04 -18.64
C SER A 185 16.18 11.37 -18.50
N MET A 186 15.80 12.63 -18.21
CA MET A 186 14.41 13.06 -18.18
C MET A 186 13.76 13.00 -19.58
N VAL A 187 14.49 13.37 -20.62
CA VAL A 187 14.01 13.29 -22.01
C VAL A 187 13.81 11.82 -22.42
N ILE A 188 14.79 10.95 -22.15
CA ILE A 188 14.68 9.50 -22.40
C ILE A 188 13.48 8.91 -21.65
N PHE A 189 13.29 9.30 -20.39
CA PHE A 189 12.18 8.85 -19.56
C PHE A 189 10.79 9.23 -20.10
N TYR A 190 10.69 10.36 -20.82
CA TYR A 190 9.45 10.79 -21.46
C TYR A 190 9.24 10.13 -22.82
N LEU A 191 10.32 9.91 -23.58
CA LEU A 191 10.25 9.37 -24.94
C LEU A 191 10.08 7.84 -24.98
N PHE A 192 10.65 7.10 -24.03
CA PHE A 192 10.59 5.63 -24.03
C PHE A 192 9.34 5.10 -23.32
N PRO A 193 8.53 4.24 -23.99
CA PRO A 193 7.37 3.63 -23.39
C PRO A 193 7.80 2.66 -22.28
N ARG A 194 7.16 2.79 -21.12
CA ARG A 194 7.53 1.95 -19.98
C ARG A 194 6.91 0.58 -20.12
N LEU A 195 7.76 -0.45 -20.11
CA LEU A 195 7.31 -1.81 -19.89
C LEU A 195 6.85 -1.92 -18.43
N GLY A 196 5.57 -2.21 -18.22
CA GLY A 196 5.01 -2.36 -16.87
C GLY A 196 5.76 -3.41 -16.04
N PHE A 197 5.81 -3.21 -14.73
CA PHE A 197 6.56 -4.03 -13.76
C PHE A 197 6.29 -5.54 -13.83
N GLY A 198 5.18 -5.96 -14.44
CA GLY A 198 4.83 -7.37 -14.65
C GLY A 198 5.73 -8.15 -15.61
N PHE A 199 6.73 -7.52 -16.25
CA PHE A 199 7.69 -8.23 -17.12
C PHE A 199 8.86 -8.87 -16.34
N PHE A 200 9.28 -8.30 -15.20
CA PHE A 200 10.48 -8.73 -14.48
C PHE A 200 10.29 -9.06 -12.99
N VAL A 201 9.16 -8.68 -12.37
CA VAL A 201 8.94 -8.85 -10.93
C VAL A 201 7.65 -9.62 -10.68
N GLY A 202 7.76 -10.90 -10.33
CA GLY A 202 6.65 -11.75 -9.91
C GLY A 202 6.37 -11.74 -8.40
N LYS A 203 6.90 -10.77 -7.64
CA LYS A 203 6.76 -10.75 -6.17
C LYS A 203 5.71 -9.77 -5.65
N LYS A 204 4.84 -10.36 -4.83
CA LYS A 204 3.84 -9.75 -3.95
C LYS A 204 4.51 -8.81 -2.94
N ARG A 205 4.26 -7.50 -3.02
CA ARG A 205 4.47 -6.63 -1.84
C ARG A 205 3.68 -7.22 -0.66
N PRO A 206 4.26 -7.31 0.56
CA PRO A 206 3.49 -7.68 1.73
C PRO A 206 2.32 -6.70 1.85
N GLY A 207 1.11 -7.21 1.64
CA GLY A 207 -0.07 -6.37 1.71
C GLY A 207 -0.20 -5.79 3.11
N MET A 208 -0.53 -4.50 3.19
CA MET A 208 -0.83 -3.84 4.46
C MET A 208 -1.96 -4.59 5.15
N SER A 209 -1.69 -5.11 6.35
CA SER A 209 -2.71 -5.75 7.15
C SER A 209 -3.60 -4.70 7.79
N VAL A 210 -4.87 -4.67 7.38
CA VAL A 210 -5.88 -3.80 7.97
C VAL A 210 -6.83 -4.68 8.78
N ALA A 211 -6.92 -4.45 10.08
CA ALA A 211 -7.82 -5.20 10.93
C ALA A 211 -9.28 -4.92 10.52
N GLY A 212 -10.10 -5.98 10.51
CA GLY A 212 -11.49 -5.91 10.04
C GLY A 212 -11.78 -6.46 8.65
N PHE A 213 -10.75 -6.81 7.89
CA PHE A 213 -10.89 -7.28 6.50
C PHE A 213 -10.40 -8.72 6.31
N SER A 214 -10.39 -9.51 7.38
CA SER A 214 -10.16 -10.95 7.36
C SER A 214 -11.48 -11.73 7.38
N ASP A 215 -11.47 -12.97 6.90
CA ASP A 215 -12.65 -13.86 6.93
C ASP A 215 -13.12 -14.18 8.37
N ASN A 216 -12.28 -13.92 9.37
CA ASN A 216 -12.59 -14.05 10.79
C ASN A 216 -12.14 -12.79 11.53
N VAL A 217 -13.06 -12.16 12.26
CA VAL A 217 -12.84 -10.94 13.02
C VAL A 217 -13.21 -11.20 14.48
N ARG A 218 -12.27 -10.98 15.40
CA ARG A 218 -12.53 -11.04 16.84
C ARG A 218 -12.87 -9.65 17.36
N LEU A 219 -13.86 -9.57 18.25
CA LEU A 219 -14.21 -8.31 18.92
C LEU A 219 -13.01 -7.77 19.70
N GLY A 220 -12.75 -6.48 19.55
CA GLY A 220 -11.63 -5.81 20.21
C GLY A 220 -10.36 -5.73 19.37
N SER A 221 -10.37 -6.27 18.14
CA SER A 221 -9.22 -6.20 17.23
C SER A 221 -9.05 -4.80 16.62
N PHE A 222 -10.13 -4.03 16.47
CA PHE A 222 -10.08 -2.68 15.86
C PHE A 222 -9.60 -1.58 16.81
N GLY A 223 -9.72 -1.75 18.13
CA GLY A 223 -9.26 -0.76 19.11
C GLY A 223 -7.79 -0.36 18.96
N ARG A 224 -6.97 -1.20 18.29
CA ARG A 224 -5.55 -0.97 18.01
C ARG A 224 -5.28 -0.05 16.81
N ILE A 225 -6.26 0.23 15.95
CA ILE A 225 -6.04 0.84 14.62
C ILE A 225 -6.06 2.38 14.64
N ARG A 226 -6.70 3.06 15.60
CA ARG A 226 -6.89 4.54 15.53
C ARG A 226 -5.58 5.35 15.52
N ASN A 227 -4.48 4.79 16.01
CA ASN A 227 -3.18 5.48 15.97
C ASN A 227 -2.42 5.27 14.65
N ASN A 228 -2.97 4.52 13.69
CA ASN A 228 -2.36 4.35 12.37
C ASN A 228 -2.98 5.31 11.34
N TYR A 229 -2.20 6.33 10.97
CA TYR A 229 -2.58 7.34 9.98
C TYR A 229 -2.13 7.01 8.56
N GLN A 230 -1.66 5.78 8.30
CA GLN A 230 -1.29 5.35 6.96
C GLN A 230 -2.50 5.39 6.02
N VAL A 231 -2.30 6.00 4.85
CA VAL A 231 -3.30 6.04 3.77
C VAL A 231 -3.46 4.64 3.20
N VAL A 232 -4.70 4.16 3.16
CA VAL A 232 -5.10 2.86 2.61
C VAL A 232 -5.61 3.02 1.18
N MET A 233 -6.30 4.12 0.92
CA MET A 233 -6.89 4.38 -0.39
C MET A 233 -7.09 5.88 -0.61
N ARG A 234 -7.05 6.28 -1.88
CA ARG A 234 -7.31 7.66 -2.32
C ARG A 234 -8.51 7.62 -3.25
N VAL A 235 -9.53 8.43 -2.95
CA VAL A 235 -10.80 8.44 -3.68
C VAL A 235 -11.00 9.77 -4.38
N GLU A 236 -10.85 9.77 -5.70
CA GLU A 236 -11.21 10.89 -6.56
C GLU A 236 -12.72 10.84 -6.85
N LEU A 237 -13.37 12.01 -6.76
CA LEU A 237 -14.79 12.21 -7.03
C LEU A 237 -14.90 13.03 -8.32
N PRO A 238 -15.03 12.42 -9.51
CA PRO A 238 -14.93 13.14 -10.78
C PRO A 238 -16.05 14.17 -10.98
N ASP A 239 -17.23 13.92 -10.41
CA ASP A 239 -18.42 14.74 -10.59
C ASP A 239 -18.60 15.79 -9.48
N GLU A 240 -17.80 15.73 -8.42
CA GLU A 240 -17.90 16.62 -7.26
C GLU A 240 -16.66 17.50 -7.11
N LYS A 241 -16.85 18.74 -6.66
CA LYS A 241 -15.75 19.71 -6.51
C LYS A 241 -15.31 19.96 -5.05
N GLY A 242 -15.81 19.19 -4.08
CA GLY A 242 -15.61 19.48 -2.65
C GLY A 242 -15.49 18.25 -1.74
N PRO A 243 -15.18 18.48 -0.45
CA PRO A 243 -15.07 17.43 0.54
C PRO A 243 -16.44 16.78 0.79
N ARG A 244 -16.48 15.45 0.76
CA ARG A 244 -17.67 14.65 1.09
C ARG A 244 -17.28 13.52 2.02
N ARG A 245 -18.08 13.26 3.05
CA ARG A 245 -17.90 12.07 3.90
C ARG A 245 -18.33 10.84 3.11
N LEU A 246 -17.38 9.97 2.81
CA LEU A 246 -17.64 8.75 2.06
C LEU A 246 -17.89 7.59 3.03
N ARG A 247 -18.85 6.73 2.69
CA ARG A 247 -19.06 5.44 3.36
C ARG A 247 -18.65 4.34 2.40
N LEU A 248 -17.40 3.91 2.51
CA LEU A 248 -16.82 2.92 1.61
C LEU A 248 -17.01 1.54 2.20
N ARG A 249 -18.03 0.84 1.69
CA ARG A 249 -18.38 -0.52 2.07
C ARG A 249 -17.31 -1.50 1.57
N GLY A 250 -16.81 -2.37 2.47
CA GLY A 250 -15.86 -3.43 2.14
C GLY A 250 -16.47 -4.82 2.27
N MET A 251 -16.44 -5.37 3.48
CA MET A 251 -16.82 -6.76 3.76
C MET A 251 -18.01 -6.84 4.72
N SER A 252 -18.86 -7.85 4.54
CA SER A 252 -19.97 -8.18 5.42
C SER A 252 -19.83 -9.56 6.03
N PHE A 253 -20.33 -9.71 7.26
CA PHE A 253 -20.25 -10.93 8.06
C PHE A 253 -21.63 -11.45 8.42
N ASP A 254 -21.83 -12.75 8.21
CA ASP A 254 -23.11 -13.42 8.40
C ASP A 254 -23.19 -14.25 9.68
N THR A 255 -22.09 -14.83 10.17
CA THR A 255 -22.10 -15.73 11.34
C THR A 255 -21.44 -15.10 12.56
N TYR A 256 -22.21 -14.94 13.65
CA TYR A 256 -21.67 -14.54 14.95
C TYR A 256 -21.27 -15.77 15.77
N THR A 257 -20.08 -15.76 16.38
CA THR A 257 -19.52 -16.91 17.12
C THR A 257 -19.62 -16.76 18.65
N GLY A 258 -20.21 -15.68 19.15
CA GLY A 258 -20.23 -15.34 20.58
C GLY A 258 -19.07 -14.43 21.01
N ARG A 259 -17.96 -14.42 20.25
CA ARG A 259 -16.78 -13.56 20.50
C ARG A 259 -16.34 -12.73 19.30
N GLY A 260 -16.95 -12.95 18.15
CA GLY A 260 -16.53 -12.36 16.88
C GLY A 260 -17.41 -12.79 15.73
N TRP A 261 -17.02 -12.37 14.54
CA TRP A 261 -17.74 -12.57 13.30
C TRP A 261 -16.92 -13.40 12.31
N VAL A 262 -17.60 -14.30 11.61
CA VAL A 262 -17.01 -15.12 10.56
C VAL A 262 -17.81 -14.95 9.29
N LYS A 263 -17.09 -14.89 8.16
CA LYS A 263 -17.68 -14.90 6.84
C LYS A 263 -17.93 -16.33 6.37
N GLY A 264 -19.17 -16.78 6.41
CA GLY A 264 -19.62 -18.11 5.98
C GLY A 264 -19.64 -18.30 4.46
N THR A 265 -19.51 -17.23 3.68
CA THR A 265 -19.61 -17.22 2.21
C THR A 265 -18.23 -17.29 1.54
N ARG A 266 -17.71 -18.52 1.35
CA ARG A 266 -16.42 -18.74 0.68
C ARG A 266 -16.49 -18.83 -0.85
N ARG A 267 -17.62 -19.25 -1.42
CA ARG A 267 -17.77 -19.37 -2.88
C ARG A 267 -17.89 -17.99 -3.50
N ARG A 268 -16.90 -17.64 -4.34
CA ARG A 268 -16.83 -16.40 -5.12
C ARG A 268 -16.94 -16.74 -6.60
N TRP A 269 -17.61 -15.90 -7.37
CA TRP A 269 -17.70 -16.04 -8.82
C TRP A 269 -17.44 -14.71 -9.51
N GLN A 270 -17.01 -14.78 -10.77
CA GLN A 270 -16.80 -13.59 -11.58
C GLN A 270 -18.17 -13.07 -12.08
N PRO A 271 -18.50 -11.78 -11.87
CA PRO A 271 -19.68 -11.18 -12.50
C PRO A 271 -19.55 -11.15 -14.02
N ARG A 272 -20.65 -10.93 -14.73
CA ARG A 272 -20.60 -10.66 -16.18
C ARG A 272 -19.74 -9.42 -16.43
N SER A 273 -18.88 -9.47 -17.44
CA SER A 273 -17.98 -8.36 -17.77
C SER A 273 -17.99 -8.06 -19.26
N VAL A 274 -17.79 -6.79 -19.61
CA VAL A 274 -17.61 -6.32 -20.99
C VAL A 274 -16.30 -5.54 -21.04
N THR A 275 -15.41 -5.93 -21.94
CA THR A 275 -14.13 -5.23 -22.15
C THR A 275 -14.24 -4.36 -23.38
N ARG A 276 -13.92 -3.06 -23.25
CA ARG A 276 -13.93 -2.10 -24.36
C ARG A 276 -12.80 -1.08 -24.15
N SER A 277 -12.01 -0.85 -25.20
CA SER A 277 -10.98 0.20 -25.23
C SER A 277 -9.98 0.16 -24.05
N GLY A 278 -9.52 -1.03 -23.66
CA GLY A 278 -8.56 -1.21 -22.55
C GLY A 278 -9.17 -1.10 -21.14
N GLU A 279 -10.50 -1.12 -21.03
CA GLU A 279 -11.20 -1.12 -19.74
C GLU A 279 -12.17 -2.30 -19.67
N THR A 280 -12.09 -3.08 -18.60
CA THR A 280 -13.01 -4.17 -18.31
C THR A 280 -14.06 -3.73 -17.29
N LEU A 281 -15.31 -3.65 -17.73
CA LEU A 281 -16.46 -3.28 -16.93
C LEU A 281 -17.19 -4.51 -16.40
N TYR A 282 -17.20 -4.70 -15.08
CA TYR A 282 -17.91 -5.75 -14.37
C TYR A 282 -19.30 -5.29 -13.93
N LEU A 283 -20.33 -6.05 -14.31
CA LEU A 283 -21.73 -5.80 -14.00
C LEU A 283 -22.13 -6.56 -12.73
N VAL A 284 -22.31 -5.84 -11.63
CA VAL A 284 -22.59 -6.38 -10.29
C VAL A 284 -24.09 -6.26 -9.95
N GLY A 285 -24.76 -5.22 -10.43
CA GLY A 285 -26.16 -4.94 -10.16
C GLY A 285 -26.91 -4.44 -11.40
N LEU A 286 -28.19 -4.14 -11.22
CA LEU A 286 -28.99 -3.47 -12.24
C LEU A 286 -28.55 -2.01 -12.36
N ARG A 287 -28.44 -1.52 -13.59
CA ARG A 287 -28.11 -0.13 -13.89
C ARG A 287 -29.22 0.77 -13.35
N THR A 288 -28.86 1.82 -12.61
CA THR A 288 -29.80 2.88 -12.26
C THR A 288 -29.39 4.18 -12.95
N SER A 289 -30.31 5.16 -12.99
CA SER A 289 -30.02 6.49 -13.54
C SER A 289 -29.16 7.34 -12.60
N TYR A 290 -28.84 6.83 -11.40
CA TYR A 290 -28.20 7.54 -10.29
C TYR A 290 -26.88 6.86 -9.90
N ASP A 291 -26.13 6.41 -10.91
CA ASP A 291 -24.82 5.79 -10.73
C ASP A 291 -23.80 6.88 -10.38
N HIS A 292 -23.52 7.08 -9.09
CA HIS A 292 -22.43 7.93 -8.64
C HIS A 292 -21.10 7.19 -8.87
N ARG A 293 -20.17 7.83 -9.59
CA ARG A 293 -18.87 7.23 -9.93
C ARG A 293 -17.78 7.75 -8.98
N VAL A 294 -17.01 6.83 -8.42
CA VAL A 294 -15.85 7.13 -7.59
C VAL A 294 -14.64 6.40 -8.13
N GLN A 295 -13.53 7.12 -8.31
CA GLN A 295 -12.26 6.54 -8.76
C GLN A 295 -11.39 6.24 -7.55
N ILE A 296 -11.04 4.98 -7.36
CA ILE A 296 -10.35 4.49 -6.17
C ILE A 296 -8.95 4.03 -6.55
N TYR A 297 -7.96 4.55 -5.83
CA TYR A 297 -6.57 4.11 -5.85
C TYR A 297 -6.26 3.43 -4.53
N GLN A 298 -6.18 2.10 -4.52
CA GLN A 298 -6.05 1.29 -3.32
C GLN A 298 -4.61 0.79 -3.17
N GLU A 299 -4.01 1.04 -2.01
CA GLU A 299 -2.71 0.45 -1.64
C GLU A 299 -2.85 -1.08 -1.50
N PRO A 300 -1.78 -1.86 -1.72
CA PRO A 300 -1.86 -3.31 -1.61
C PRO A 300 -2.23 -3.72 -0.18
N LEU A 301 -3.45 -4.21 0.00
CA LEU A 301 -3.93 -4.74 1.28
C LEU A 301 -3.71 -6.25 1.35
N SER A 302 -3.56 -6.79 2.56
CA SER A 302 -3.52 -8.25 2.77
C SER A 302 -4.85 -8.91 2.34
N SER A 303 -5.95 -8.16 2.45
CA SER A 303 -7.28 -8.54 1.99
C SER A 303 -7.58 -7.96 0.61
N GLN A 304 -7.85 -8.82 -0.38
CA GLN A 304 -8.19 -8.39 -1.75
C GLN A 304 -9.67 -7.98 -1.87
N VAL A 305 -10.11 -7.01 -1.05
CA VAL A 305 -11.48 -6.48 -1.03
C VAL A 305 -11.57 -5.28 -1.97
N VAL A 306 -12.69 -5.17 -2.68
CA VAL A 306 -13.07 -4.01 -3.49
C VAL A 306 -14.00 -3.15 -2.66
N PHE A 307 -13.66 -1.87 -2.51
CA PHE A 307 -14.41 -0.88 -1.77
C PHE A 307 -15.26 -0.03 -2.69
N GLY A 308 -16.38 0.48 -2.19
CA GLY A 308 -17.20 1.43 -2.93
C GLY A 308 -18.29 2.00 -2.04
N GLU A 309 -18.99 3.02 -2.53
CA GLU A 309 -20.18 3.50 -1.83
C GLU A 309 -21.25 2.41 -1.72
N PRO A 310 -22.19 2.51 -0.77
CA PRO A 310 -23.21 1.49 -0.57
C PRO A 310 -23.91 1.15 -1.89
N LYS A 311 -24.14 -0.15 -2.13
CA LYS A 311 -24.79 -0.68 -3.35
C LYS A 311 -24.01 -0.38 -4.64
N VAL A 312 -22.80 -0.93 -4.74
CA VAL A 312 -22.02 -0.96 -6.00
C VAL A 312 -22.77 -1.76 -7.07
N VAL A 313 -23.05 -1.12 -8.21
CA VAL A 313 -23.73 -1.74 -9.36
C VAL A 313 -22.75 -2.11 -10.47
N ARG A 314 -21.64 -1.38 -10.62
CA ARG A 314 -20.60 -1.68 -11.62
C ARG A 314 -19.22 -1.38 -11.07
N VAL A 315 -18.23 -2.13 -11.54
CA VAL A 315 -16.81 -1.88 -11.27
C VAL A 315 -16.07 -1.88 -12.59
N ALA A 316 -15.39 -0.80 -12.91
CA ALA A 316 -14.52 -0.73 -14.08
C ALA A 316 -13.06 -0.84 -13.64
N VAL A 317 -12.34 -1.76 -14.26
CA VAL A 317 -10.91 -1.98 -14.02
C VAL A 317 -10.19 -1.67 -15.32
N ARG A 318 -9.17 -0.80 -15.26
CA ARG A 318 -8.33 -0.53 -16.42
C ARG A 318 -7.38 -1.70 -16.63
N ASP A 319 -7.34 -2.21 -17.85
CA ASP A 319 -6.37 -3.21 -18.26
C ASP A 319 -5.07 -2.48 -18.59
N PHE A 320 -3.96 -2.88 -17.96
CA PHE A 320 -2.64 -2.26 -18.16
C PHE A 320 -2.00 -2.61 -19.50
N ARG A 321 -2.63 -3.44 -20.33
CA ARG A 321 -2.12 -3.90 -21.63
C ARG A 321 -3.18 -3.71 -22.70
N GLU A 322 -2.93 -2.80 -23.63
CA GLU A 322 -3.79 -2.53 -24.77
C GLU A 322 -3.74 -3.71 -25.76
N GLY A 323 -4.90 -4.13 -26.29
CA GLY A 323 -5.01 -5.07 -27.43
C GLY A 323 -4.82 -6.56 -27.13
N MET A 324 -4.33 -6.94 -25.94
CA MET A 324 -4.16 -8.34 -25.55
C MET A 324 -4.75 -8.57 -24.16
N ARG A 325 -5.63 -9.57 -24.01
CA ARG A 325 -6.27 -9.91 -22.73
C ARG A 325 -5.18 -10.27 -21.72
N ASP A 326 -4.81 -9.33 -20.85
CA ASP A 326 -3.80 -9.58 -19.82
C ASP A 326 -4.32 -10.67 -18.87
N PRO A 327 -3.72 -11.88 -18.87
CA PRO A 327 -4.14 -12.93 -17.94
C PRO A 327 -3.95 -12.51 -16.48
N ASN A 328 -3.12 -11.49 -16.23
CA ASN A 328 -2.77 -10.97 -14.90
C ASN A 328 -3.58 -9.74 -14.47
N ALA A 329 -4.48 -9.21 -15.31
CA ALA A 329 -5.37 -8.12 -14.93
C ALA A 329 -6.23 -8.49 -13.69
N PRO A 330 -6.53 -7.54 -12.79
CA PRO A 330 -7.34 -7.82 -11.61
C PRO A 330 -8.72 -8.32 -12.02
N LYS A 331 -9.07 -9.54 -11.60
CA LYS A 331 -10.40 -10.10 -11.84
C LYS A 331 -11.31 -9.78 -10.67
N ILE A 332 -12.42 -9.10 -10.94
CA ILE A 332 -13.43 -8.82 -9.92
C ILE A 332 -14.25 -10.08 -9.67
N LEU A 333 -14.44 -10.39 -8.39
CA LEU A 333 -15.19 -11.52 -7.89
C LEU A 333 -16.28 -10.99 -6.95
N ARG A 334 -17.41 -11.70 -6.91
CA ARG A 334 -18.53 -11.41 -6.03
C ARG A 334 -18.88 -12.64 -5.21
N ASP A 335 -19.28 -12.43 -3.97
CA ASP A 335 -19.80 -13.49 -3.09
C ASP A 335 -21.34 -13.47 -3.00
N ARG A 336 -21.91 -14.44 -2.27
CA ARG A 336 -23.36 -14.50 -2.01
C ARG A 336 -23.91 -13.38 -1.12
N SER A 337 -23.04 -12.71 -0.38
CA SER A 337 -23.41 -11.57 0.48
C SER A 337 -23.51 -10.27 -0.34
N GLY A 338 -23.01 -10.27 -1.58
CA GLY A 338 -22.93 -9.09 -2.43
C GLY A 338 -21.63 -8.30 -2.25
N ASP A 339 -20.66 -8.83 -1.51
CA ASP A 339 -19.34 -8.24 -1.33
C ASP A 339 -18.48 -8.48 -2.56
N LEU A 340 -17.60 -7.52 -2.83
CA LEU A 340 -16.73 -7.51 -3.99
C LEU A 340 -15.28 -7.71 -3.58
N PHE A 341 -14.59 -8.53 -4.36
CA PHE A 341 -13.20 -8.90 -4.18
C PHE A 341 -12.49 -8.74 -5.51
N TYR A 342 -11.18 -8.59 -5.49
CA TYR A 342 -10.37 -8.74 -6.68
C TYR A 342 -9.44 -9.94 -6.51
N LYS A 343 -8.99 -10.51 -7.62
CA LYS A 343 -7.90 -11.47 -7.64
C LYS A 343 -6.86 -10.94 -8.61
N SER A 344 -5.71 -10.56 -8.08
CA SER A 344 -4.51 -10.21 -8.87
C SER A 344 -3.40 -11.20 -8.53
N PRO A 345 -2.61 -11.67 -9.52
CA PRO A 345 -1.43 -12.51 -9.29
C PRO A 345 -0.39 -11.81 -8.41
N ASP A 346 -0.27 -10.49 -8.56
CA ASP A 346 0.72 -9.66 -7.89
C ASP A 346 0.04 -8.74 -6.86
N SER A 347 0.62 -8.58 -5.68
CA SER A 347 0.14 -7.63 -4.66
C SER A 347 0.52 -6.20 -5.02
N VAL A 348 0.06 -5.72 -6.18
CA VAL A 348 0.26 -4.35 -6.64
C VAL A 348 -0.91 -3.49 -6.17
N ALA A 349 -0.69 -2.19 -6.04
CA ALA A 349 -1.77 -1.23 -5.86
C ALA A 349 -2.78 -1.39 -7.01
N VAL A 350 -4.07 -1.40 -6.70
CA VAL A 350 -5.13 -1.57 -7.70
C VAL A 350 -5.90 -0.28 -7.84
N SER A 351 -6.12 0.16 -9.08
CA SER A 351 -7.00 1.28 -9.40
C SER A 351 -8.25 0.78 -10.12
N TYR A 352 -9.41 1.30 -9.72
CA TYR A 352 -10.70 0.94 -10.32
C TYR A 352 -11.72 2.05 -10.11
N THR A 353 -12.71 2.10 -10.99
CA THR A 353 -13.89 2.96 -10.86
C THR A 353 -15.04 2.15 -10.30
N ALA A 354 -15.61 2.56 -9.16
CA ALA A 354 -16.84 1.98 -8.64
C ALA A 354 -18.02 2.89 -9.00
N TYR A 355 -19.09 2.30 -9.51
CA TYR A 355 -20.37 2.96 -9.74
C TYR A 355 -21.36 2.43 -8.71
N SER A 356 -21.90 3.32 -7.89
CA SER A 356 -22.83 2.95 -6.80
C SER A 356 -24.17 3.64 -6.96
N ASP A 357 -25.23 2.91 -6.63
CA ASP A 357 -26.58 3.45 -6.53
C ASP A 357 -26.76 4.08 -5.14
N THR A 358 -26.73 5.42 -5.09
CA THR A 358 -26.80 6.18 -3.84
C THR A 358 -28.22 6.44 -3.35
N ILE A 359 -29.25 5.86 -3.99
CA ILE A 359 -30.63 6.02 -3.53
C ILE A 359 -30.81 5.36 -2.17
N VAL A 360 -31.15 6.19 -1.18
CA VAL A 360 -31.53 5.73 0.16
C VAL A 360 -33.06 5.62 0.22
N PRO A 361 -33.62 4.45 0.60
CA PRO A 361 -35.06 4.28 0.74
C PRO A 361 -35.65 5.27 1.74
N SER A 362 -36.85 5.78 1.44
CA SER A 362 -37.51 6.74 2.34
C SER A 362 -37.98 6.09 3.64
N VAL A 363 -38.08 6.85 4.72
CA VAL A 363 -38.60 6.34 6.00
C VAL A 363 -40.03 5.78 5.85
N ALA A 364 -40.86 6.42 5.03
CA ALA A 364 -42.22 5.96 4.77
C ALA A 364 -42.22 4.59 4.06
N GLU A 365 -41.33 4.38 3.09
CA GLU A 365 -41.15 3.10 2.41
C GLU A 365 -40.68 2.01 3.38
N LEU A 366 -39.69 2.30 4.23
CA LEU A 366 -39.17 1.35 5.22
C LEU A 366 -40.20 0.96 6.28
N ARG A 367 -41.07 1.90 6.70
CA ARG A 367 -42.19 1.61 7.61
C ARG A 367 -43.28 0.76 6.96
N LYS A 368 -43.51 0.97 5.66
CA LYS A 368 -44.50 0.22 4.86
C LYS A 368 -43.98 -1.12 4.35
N SER A 369 -42.68 -1.37 4.43
CA SER A 369 -42.02 -2.61 4.03
C SER A 369 -42.57 -3.81 4.81
N LYS A 370 -43.67 -4.38 4.29
CA LYS A 370 -44.34 -5.58 4.77
C LYS A 370 -44.25 -6.61 3.66
N GLY A 371 -43.71 -7.78 3.97
CA GLY A 371 -43.55 -8.84 2.99
C GLY A 371 -42.87 -10.07 3.58
N VAL A 372 -43.01 -11.20 2.90
CA VAL A 372 -42.37 -12.45 3.30
C VAL A 372 -40.87 -12.36 3.00
N LEU A 373 -40.06 -12.42 4.05
CA LEU A 373 -38.61 -12.47 3.94
C LEU A 373 -38.17 -13.82 3.32
N PRO A 374 -37.19 -13.83 2.40
CA PRO A 374 -36.66 -15.09 1.88
C PRO A 374 -36.14 -15.98 3.01
N ARG A 375 -36.54 -17.25 3.04
CA ARG A 375 -36.14 -18.20 4.11
C ARG A 375 -34.62 -18.28 4.30
N THR A 376 -33.86 -18.18 3.21
CA THR A 376 -32.39 -18.18 3.22
C THR A 376 -31.78 -16.96 3.88
N ILE A 377 -32.46 -15.81 3.82
CA ILE A 377 -32.04 -14.59 4.51
C ILE A 377 -32.35 -14.72 6.00
N VAL A 378 -33.57 -15.13 6.35
CA VAL A 378 -33.96 -15.29 7.76
C VAL A 378 -33.05 -16.29 8.45
N SER A 379 -32.96 -17.53 7.95
CA SER A 379 -32.20 -18.60 8.63
C SER A 379 -30.72 -18.26 8.84
N ARG A 380 -30.11 -17.53 7.91
CA ARG A 380 -28.70 -17.14 8.00
C ARG A 380 -28.49 -15.90 8.87
N TYR A 381 -29.29 -14.87 8.67
CA TYR A 381 -29.06 -13.55 9.25
C TYR A 381 -29.87 -13.28 10.52
N THR A 382 -30.57 -14.29 11.05
CA THR A 382 -31.08 -14.30 12.44
C THR A 382 -30.40 -15.37 13.31
N ALA A 383 -29.56 -16.24 12.74
CA ALA A 383 -28.84 -17.26 13.49
C ALA A 383 -27.88 -16.64 14.51
N LEU A 384 -27.91 -17.18 15.72
CA LEU A 384 -27.04 -16.85 16.84
C LEU A 384 -26.71 -18.13 17.62
N PRO A 385 -25.51 -18.22 18.22
CA PRO A 385 -25.22 -19.25 19.23
C PRO A 385 -26.05 -19.00 20.50
N HIS A 386 -25.93 -19.87 21.49
CA HIS A 386 -26.52 -19.61 22.80
C HIS A 386 -25.97 -18.29 23.39
N MET A 387 -26.86 -17.36 23.72
CA MET A 387 -26.54 -16.03 24.24
C MET A 387 -27.15 -15.84 25.63
N ASP A 388 -26.58 -14.91 26.42
CA ASP A 388 -27.18 -14.47 27.68
C ASP A 388 -28.59 -13.87 27.42
N GLY A 389 -29.59 -14.40 28.12
CA GLY A 389 -31.00 -14.02 27.96
C GLY A 389 -31.29 -12.55 28.27
N ARG A 390 -30.45 -11.88 29.07
CA ARG A 390 -30.58 -10.45 29.38
C ARG A 390 -30.48 -9.58 28.13
N ILE A 391 -29.72 -10.00 27.11
CA ILE A 391 -29.60 -9.26 25.85
C ILE A 391 -30.96 -9.23 25.12
N ARG A 392 -31.67 -10.37 25.09
CA ARG A 392 -33.01 -10.46 24.48
C ARG A 392 -34.04 -9.67 25.28
N GLN A 393 -33.99 -9.76 26.61
CA GLN A 393 -34.89 -9.00 27.49
C GLN A 393 -34.74 -7.50 27.27
N LEU A 394 -33.49 -7.01 27.22
CA LEU A 394 -33.20 -5.60 26.93
C LEU A 394 -33.70 -5.19 25.53
N ALA A 395 -33.43 -6.01 24.50
CA ALA A 395 -33.91 -5.75 23.15
C ALA A 395 -35.46 -5.64 23.10
N MET A 396 -36.16 -6.58 23.74
CA MET A 396 -37.63 -6.57 23.84
C MET A 396 -38.17 -5.36 24.60
N ALA A 397 -37.50 -4.94 25.68
CA ALA A 397 -37.86 -3.75 26.45
C ALA A 397 -37.74 -2.47 25.61
N ILE A 398 -36.65 -2.31 24.84
CA ILE A 398 -36.40 -1.15 23.97
C ILE A 398 -37.46 -1.04 22.87
N VAL A 399 -37.88 -2.16 22.29
CA VAL A 399 -38.83 -2.17 21.16
C VAL A 399 -40.30 -2.21 21.58
N ARG A 400 -40.59 -2.17 22.88
CA ARG A 400 -41.96 -2.19 23.41
C ARG A 400 -42.77 -1.01 22.84
N GLY A 401 -43.96 -1.31 22.30
CA GLY A 401 -44.83 -0.31 21.67
C GLY A 401 -44.37 0.16 20.28
N LYS A 402 -43.40 -0.52 19.63
CA LYS A 402 -42.99 -0.23 18.25
C LYS A 402 -43.66 -1.20 17.27
N GLU A 403 -44.51 -0.66 16.41
CA GLU A 403 -45.31 -1.45 15.47
C GLU A 403 -44.50 -1.96 14.28
N THR A 404 -43.71 -1.06 13.65
CA THR A 404 -42.98 -1.40 12.42
C THR A 404 -41.57 -1.91 12.70
N VAL A 405 -41.04 -2.77 11.81
CA VAL A 405 -39.63 -3.24 11.89
C VAL A 405 -38.66 -2.06 11.88
N TYR A 406 -38.92 -1.05 11.05
CA TYR A 406 -38.11 0.16 11.01
C TYR A 406 -38.06 0.86 12.36
N ASP A 407 -39.21 1.08 13.02
CA ASP A 407 -39.25 1.78 14.31
C ASP A 407 -38.56 0.96 15.42
N ARG A 408 -38.58 -0.38 15.34
CA ARG A 408 -37.82 -1.26 16.24
C ARG A 408 -36.31 -1.12 16.03
N VAL A 409 -35.86 -1.10 14.77
CA VAL A 409 -34.45 -0.93 14.40
C VAL A 409 -33.93 0.42 14.89
N VAL A 410 -34.66 1.50 14.62
CA VAL A 410 -34.30 2.85 15.06
C VAL A 410 -34.32 2.99 16.58
N ALA A 411 -35.24 2.31 17.28
CA ALA A 411 -35.26 2.32 18.74
C ALA A 411 -33.98 1.72 19.34
N ILE A 412 -33.52 0.57 18.83
CA ILE A 412 -32.27 -0.06 19.25
C ILE A 412 -31.06 0.81 18.88
N GLU A 413 -31.02 1.33 17.65
CA GLU A 413 -29.95 2.23 17.19
C GLU A 413 -29.81 3.44 18.12
N ARG A 414 -30.92 4.14 18.39
CA ARG A 414 -30.94 5.32 19.29
C ARG A 414 -30.59 4.96 20.73
N HIS A 415 -31.08 3.83 21.23
CA HIS A 415 -30.76 3.39 22.58
C HIS A 415 -29.25 3.22 22.76
N LEU A 416 -28.58 2.54 21.81
CA LEU A 416 -27.13 2.40 21.83
C LEU A 416 -26.43 3.75 21.67
N LYS A 417 -26.89 4.58 20.73
CA LYS A 417 -26.28 5.87 20.42
C LYS A 417 -26.30 6.87 21.58
N TYR A 418 -27.33 6.85 22.43
CA TYR A 418 -27.54 7.85 23.47
C TYR A 418 -27.25 7.36 24.90
N ASN A 419 -27.27 6.05 25.17
CA ASN A 419 -27.05 5.51 26.53
C ASN A 419 -25.64 4.92 26.74
N TYR A 420 -24.82 4.87 25.69
CA TYR A 420 -23.49 4.28 25.70
C TYR A 420 -22.47 5.28 25.16
N ARG A 421 -21.22 5.15 25.62
CA ARG A 421 -20.13 6.06 25.24
C ARG A 421 -19.18 5.41 24.25
N TYR A 422 -18.68 6.18 23.31
CA TYR A 422 -17.60 5.69 22.47
C TYR A 422 -16.28 5.79 23.25
N SER A 423 -15.43 4.77 23.16
CA SER A 423 -14.11 4.77 23.78
C SER A 423 -13.23 3.71 23.12
N LEU A 424 -11.99 4.08 22.85
CA LEU A 424 -10.94 3.13 22.46
C LEU A 424 -10.13 2.60 23.65
N ARG A 425 -10.30 3.21 24.83
CA ARG A 425 -9.56 2.85 26.03
C ARG A 425 -10.36 1.82 26.83
N GLY A 426 -9.67 0.81 27.35
CA GLY A 426 -10.24 -0.26 28.16
C GLY A 426 -10.53 -1.52 27.34
N GLY A 427 -9.94 -2.65 27.75
CA GLY A 427 -10.27 -3.96 27.17
C GLY A 427 -11.54 -4.53 27.78
N HIS A 428 -12.32 -5.29 27.02
CA HIS A 428 -13.52 -5.97 27.53
C HIS A 428 -13.21 -7.40 27.98
N ASP A 429 -14.08 -8.00 28.80
CA ASP A 429 -14.00 -9.44 29.05
C ASP A 429 -14.23 -10.23 27.75
N PHE A 430 -13.19 -10.90 27.27
CA PHE A 430 -13.23 -11.69 26.04
C PHE A 430 -14.11 -12.95 26.15
N ARG A 431 -14.55 -13.36 27.34
CA ARG A 431 -15.47 -14.49 27.52
C ARG A 431 -16.89 -14.14 27.09
N GLN A 432 -17.40 -12.98 27.52
CA GLN A 432 -18.74 -12.47 27.17
C GLN A 432 -18.70 -10.97 26.82
N PRO A 433 -18.09 -10.61 25.68
CA PRO A 433 -17.77 -9.22 25.35
C PRO A 433 -18.99 -8.30 25.27
N LEU A 434 -20.13 -8.81 24.77
CA LEU A 434 -21.36 -8.02 24.65
C LEU A 434 -22.06 -7.79 25.99
N VAL A 435 -22.00 -8.77 26.90
CA VAL A 435 -22.57 -8.64 28.24
C VAL A 435 -21.80 -7.59 29.02
N ASP A 436 -20.47 -7.66 28.95
CA ASP A 436 -19.59 -6.69 29.60
C ASP A 436 -19.80 -5.27 29.02
N PHE A 437 -19.91 -5.14 27.70
CA PHE A 437 -20.26 -3.87 27.06
C PHE A 437 -21.63 -3.33 27.48
N LEU A 438 -22.68 -4.17 27.44
CA LEU A 438 -24.06 -3.74 27.66
C LEU A 438 -24.36 -3.38 29.12
N PHE A 439 -23.85 -4.17 30.07
CA PHE A 439 -24.32 -4.13 31.45
C PHE A 439 -23.27 -3.65 32.45
N ASN A 440 -21.97 -3.80 32.15
CA ASN A 440 -20.90 -3.41 33.06
C ASN A 440 -20.25 -2.09 32.65
N LYS A 441 -19.62 -2.05 31.47
CA LYS A 441 -18.77 -0.94 31.04
C LYS A 441 -19.53 0.21 30.40
N ARG A 442 -20.52 -0.10 29.57
CA ARG A 442 -21.31 0.88 28.79
C ARG A 442 -20.48 1.82 27.90
N TYR A 443 -19.26 1.43 27.57
CA TYR A 443 -18.43 2.11 26.58
C TYR A 443 -17.72 1.10 25.69
N GLY A 444 -17.39 1.48 24.45
CA GLY A 444 -16.66 0.63 23.52
C GLY A 444 -16.38 1.33 22.18
N HIS A 445 -15.77 0.64 21.23
CA HIS A 445 -15.57 1.15 19.87
C HIS A 445 -16.61 0.61 18.88
N CYS A 446 -16.56 1.05 17.63
CA CYS A 446 -17.59 0.80 16.60
C CYS A 446 -18.01 -0.68 16.49
N GLU A 447 -17.07 -1.64 16.56
CA GLU A 447 -17.41 -3.08 16.56
C GLU A 447 -18.38 -3.51 17.68
N PHE A 448 -18.23 -2.96 18.90
CA PHE A 448 -19.11 -3.30 20.02
C PHE A 448 -20.52 -2.78 19.75
N PHE A 449 -20.64 -1.55 19.26
CA PHE A 449 -21.92 -0.94 18.89
C PHE A 449 -22.60 -1.70 17.76
N SER A 450 -21.90 -1.94 16.64
CA SER A 450 -22.45 -2.63 15.47
C SER A 450 -22.81 -4.08 15.78
N THR A 451 -21.97 -4.79 16.52
CA THR A 451 -22.23 -6.18 16.92
C THR A 451 -23.40 -6.26 17.89
N THR A 452 -23.47 -5.37 18.88
CA THR A 452 -24.56 -5.34 19.85
C THR A 452 -25.89 -5.09 19.16
N MET A 453 -25.94 -4.09 18.27
CA MET A 453 -27.14 -3.80 17.49
C MET A 453 -27.55 -5.00 16.64
N ALA A 454 -26.62 -5.59 15.88
CA ALA A 454 -26.93 -6.77 15.05
C ALA A 454 -27.44 -7.94 15.91
N VAL A 455 -26.79 -8.25 17.03
CA VAL A 455 -27.22 -9.34 17.92
C VAL A 455 -28.59 -9.06 18.55
N MET A 456 -28.86 -7.84 19.03
CA MET A 456 -30.17 -7.46 19.56
C MET A 456 -31.28 -7.60 18.52
N LEU A 457 -31.01 -7.18 17.27
CA LEU A 457 -31.95 -7.33 16.15
C LEU A 457 -32.22 -8.79 15.83
N ARG A 458 -31.18 -9.62 15.78
CA ARG A 458 -31.31 -11.07 15.55
C ARG A 458 -32.10 -11.77 16.65
N GLN A 459 -31.93 -11.37 17.91
CA GLN A 459 -32.68 -11.89 19.06
C GLN A 459 -34.20 -11.63 18.97
N ILE A 460 -34.60 -10.60 18.22
CA ILE A 460 -36.02 -10.28 17.97
C ILE A 460 -36.47 -10.66 16.54
N GLY A 461 -35.70 -11.51 15.84
CA GLY A 461 -36.04 -12.06 14.54
C GLY A 461 -35.85 -11.11 13.35
N VAL A 462 -35.14 -9.99 13.52
CA VAL A 462 -34.85 -9.04 12.43
C VAL A 462 -33.52 -9.44 11.76
N PRO A 463 -33.52 -9.81 10.45
CA PRO A 463 -32.31 -10.22 9.76
C PRO A 463 -31.34 -9.04 9.62
N SER A 464 -30.14 -9.21 10.16
CA SER A 464 -29.11 -8.16 10.18
C SER A 464 -27.71 -8.74 10.02
N ARG A 465 -26.77 -7.91 9.57
CA ARG A 465 -25.35 -8.27 9.42
C ARG A 465 -24.44 -7.11 9.79
N VAL A 466 -23.24 -7.44 10.25
CA VAL A 466 -22.18 -6.44 10.48
C VAL A 466 -21.40 -6.26 9.18
N VAL A 467 -21.06 -5.01 8.90
CA VAL A 467 -20.28 -4.61 7.73
C VAL A 467 -19.10 -3.79 8.18
N THR A 468 -17.93 -4.10 7.63
CA THR A 468 -16.69 -3.36 7.83
C THR A 468 -16.31 -2.63 6.54
N GLY A 469 -15.77 -1.44 6.73
CA GLY A 469 -15.39 -0.56 5.64
C GLY A 469 -14.68 0.66 6.18
N PHE A 470 -14.76 1.77 5.46
CA PHE A 470 -14.23 3.05 5.88
C PHE A 470 -15.35 4.09 5.91
N TYR A 471 -15.30 4.98 6.89
CA TYR A 471 -16.24 6.09 7.00
C TYR A 471 -15.51 7.40 7.26
N GLY A 472 -15.76 8.40 6.42
CA GLY A 472 -15.14 9.72 6.52
C GLY A 472 -14.06 9.93 5.48
N GLY A 473 -12.81 10.07 5.94
CA GLY A 473 -11.66 10.48 5.13
C GLY A 473 -11.29 11.95 5.30
N VAL A 474 -10.04 12.27 4.95
CA VAL A 474 -9.48 13.62 5.00
C VAL A 474 -9.38 14.17 3.58
N TRP A 475 -9.94 15.35 3.33
CA TRP A 475 -9.84 16.00 2.03
C TRP A 475 -8.42 16.51 1.76
N ASN A 476 -7.81 16.00 0.70
CA ASN A 476 -6.53 16.50 0.21
C ASN A 476 -6.76 17.59 -0.84
N ARG A 477 -6.57 18.85 -0.43
CA ARG A 477 -6.76 20.01 -1.31
C ARG A 477 -5.79 20.08 -2.51
N PHE A 478 -4.59 19.52 -2.39
CA PHE A 478 -3.55 19.59 -3.44
C PHE A 478 -3.75 18.56 -4.54
N GLY A 479 -4.27 17.39 -4.15
CA GLY A 479 -4.59 16.30 -5.06
C GLY A 479 -6.05 16.23 -5.49
N ARG A 480 -6.95 16.96 -4.80
CA ARG A 480 -8.41 16.96 -5.01
C ARG A 480 -9.05 15.58 -4.88
N TYR A 481 -8.72 14.88 -3.79
CA TYR A 481 -9.27 13.56 -3.47
C TYR A 481 -9.52 13.41 -1.96
N MET A 482 -10.34 12.43 -1.59
CA MET A 482 -10.51 11.99 -0.20
C MET A 482 -9.43 10.96 0.13
N ALA A 483 -8.51 11.29 1.05
CA ALA A 483 -7.52 10.37 1.59
C ALA A 483 -8.17 9.55 2.71
N ILE A 484 -8.24 8.23 2.52
CA ILE A 484 -8.80 7.29 3.49
C ILE A 484 -7.65 6.57 4.18
N ARG A 485 -7.65 6.60 5.50
CA ARG A 485 -6.59 6.07 6.36
C ARG A 485 -7.05 4.84 7.11
N GLN A 486 -6.09 4.09 7.68
CA GLN A 486 -6.44 2.93 8.51
C GLN A 486 -7.34 3.30 9.69
N ASN A 487 -7.12 4.46 10.33
CA ASN A 487 -7.94 4.92 11.44
C ASN A 487 -9.37 5.37 11.04
N ASP A 488 -9.66 5.51 9.75
CA ASP A 488 -11.03 5.72 9.24
C ASP A 488 -11.82 4.40 9.13
N ALA A 489 -11.21 3.26 9.48
CA ALA A 489 -11.88 1.96 9.48
C ALA A 489 -13.06 1.98 10.44
N HIS A 490 -14.23 1.59 9.93
CA HIS A 490 -15.49 1.69 10.65
C HIS A 490 -16.34 0.44 10.44
N ALA A 491 -17.18 0.14 11.43
CA ALA A 491 -18.10 -0.98 11.41
C ALA A 491 -19.53 -0.49 11.67
N TRP A 492 -20.47 -0.95 10.86
CA TRP A 492 -21.89 -0.60 10.95
C TRP A 492 -22.78 -1.82 10.72
N VAL A 493 -24.10 -1.63 10.74
CA VAL A 493 -25.10 -2.71 10.57
C VAL A 493 -25.87 -2.50 9.29
N GLU A 494 -26.10 -3.58 8.55
CA GLU A 494 -27.11 -3.61 7.49
C GLU A 494 -28.28 -4.49 7.93
N VAL A 495 -29.50 -4.01 7.72
CA VAL A 495 -30.76 -4.70 8.05
C VAL A 495 -31.52 -4.97 6.75
N TYR A 496 -32.08 -6.17 6.62
CA TYR A 496 -32.79 -6.57 5.40
C TYR A 496 -34.28 -6.23 5.49
N PHE A 497 -34.76 -5.43 4.53
CA PHE A 497 -36.17 -5.06 4.36
C PHE A 497 -36.74 -5.68 3.06
N PRO A 498 -37.95 -6.27 3.09
CA PRO A 498 -38.65 -6.70 1.88
C PRO A 498 -38.85 -5.56 0.86
N GLY A 499 -38.33 -5.73 -0.36
CA GLY A 499 -38.33 -4.69 -1.39
C GLY A 499 -36.98 -3.95 -1.43
N PRO A 500 -36.72 -2.97 -0.54
CA PRO A 500 -35.47 -2.20 -0.55
C PRO A 500 -34.19 -3.02 -0.35
N GLY A 501 -34.27 -4.20 0.26
CA GLY A 501 -33.13 -5.07 0.51
C GLY A 501 -32.29 -4.62 1.71
N TRP A 502 -30.96 -4.65 1.60
CA TRP A 502 -30.06 -4.29 2.69
C TRP A 502 -29.99 -2.76 2.88
N VAL A 503 -30.37 -2.30 4.06
CA VAL A 503 -30.39 -0.87 4.44
C VAL A 503 -29.43 -0.65 5.60
N THR A 504 -28.63 0.41 5.53
CA THR A 504 -27.56 0.66 6.49
C THR A 504 -28.04 1.48 7.70
N PHE A 505 -27.62 1.07 8.90
CA PHE A 505 -27.82 1.74 10.18
C PHE A 505 -26.48 1.81 10.94
N ASP A 506 -26.27 2.88 11.70
CA ASP A 506 -25.02 3.10 12.44
C ASP A 506 -25.31 3.45 13.91
N PRO A 507 -25.17 2.47 14.82
CA PRO A 507 -25.43 2.69 16.25
C PRO A 507 -24.32 3.51 16.95
N THR A 508 -23.24 3.88 16.25
CA THR A 508 -22.09 4.55 16.85
C THR A 508 -22.41 6.03 17.13
N PRO A 509 -22.12 6.55 18.33
CA PRO A 509 -22.24 7.98 18.64
C PRO A 509 -21.40 8.84 17.69
N THR A 510 -22.05 9.75 16.95
CA THR A 510 -21.44 10.49 15.84
C THR A 510 -20.49 11.61 16.30
N GLY A 511 -20.65 12.11 17.53
CA GLY A 511 -19.88 13.25 18.07
C GLY A 511 -18.41 12.96 18.39
N GLU A 512 -18.00 11.69 18.44
CA GLU A 512 -16.63 11.28 18.82
C GLU A 512 -15.79 10.74 17.66
N LEU A 513 -16.36 10.64 16.45
CA LEU A 513 -15.62 10.41 15.20
C LEU A 513 -14.94 11.73 14.80
N LEU A 514 -14.01 12.19 15.63
CA LEU A 514 -13.24 13.41 15.41
C LEU A 514 -12.36 13.22 14.17
N VAL A 515 -12.60 14.06 13.16
CA VAL A 515 -11.68 14.30 12.05
C VAL A 515 -10.38 14.81 12.69
N PRO A 516 -9.22 14.18 12.45
CA PRO A 516 -7.95 14.73 12.90
C PRO A 516 -7.84 16.15 12.36
N ASP A 517 -7.72 17.12 13.26
CA ASP A 517 -7.49 18.50 12.88
C ASP A 517 -6.08 18.58 12.26
N GLU A 518 -6.02 18.62 10.94
CA GLU A 518 -4.78 18.91 10.20
C GLU A 518 -4.57 20.42 10.01
N SER A 519 -5.17 21.26 10.87
CA SER A 519 -4.88 22.69 10.95
C SER A 519 -3.50 22.92 11.59
N GLY A 520 -2.45 22.62 10.83
CA GLY A 520 -1.07 22.85 11.24
C GLY A 520 -0.10 22.67 10.08
N THR A 521 1.10 23.25 10.23
CA THR A 521 2.18 23.16 9.24
C THR A 521 2.56 21.71 8.92
N LEU A 522 2.55 20.85 9.94
CA LEU A 522 2.85 19.41 9.79
C LEU A 522 1.76 18.64 9.03
N GLY A 523 0.47 19.01 9.21
CA GLY A 523 -0.65 18.47 8.44
C GLY A 523 -0.61 18.91 6.98
N PHE A 524 -0.33 20.19 6.75
CA PHE A 524 -0.08 20.75 5.41
C PHE A 524 1.00 19.97 4.66
N MET A 525 2.18 19.77 5.27
CA MET A 525 3.29 19.04 4.66
C MET A 525 2.93 17.59 4.32
N LYS A 526 2.27 16.88 5.25
CA LYS A 526 1.82 15.51 5.03
C LYS A 526 0.84 15.41 3.86
N SER A 527 -0.18 16.27 3.84
CA SER A 527 -1.15 16.34 2.74
C SER A 527 -0.48 16.67 1.41
N TRP A 528 0.50 17.57 1.39
CA TRP A 528 1.26 17.90 0.18
C TRP A 528 2.13 16.74 -0.32
N LEU A 529 2.86 16.06 0.57
CA LEU A 529 3.66 14.88 0.23
C LEU A 529 2.79 13.72 -0.28
N ASP A 530 1.63 13.47 0.34
CA ASP A 530 0.68 12.45 -0.12
C ASP A 530 0.13 12.77 -1.52
N ALA A 531 -0.15 14.05 -1.79
CA ALA A 531 -0.58 14.47 -3.13
C ALA A 531 0.53 14.29 -4.17
N LEU A 532 1.78 14.55 -3.82
CA LEU A 532 2.93 14.25 -4.67
C LEU A 532 3.08 12.74 -4.92
N GLN A 533 2.86 11.91 -3.90
CA GLN A 533 2.88 10.45 -4.05
C GLN A 533 1.81 9.97 -5.03
N LEU A 534 0.59 10.49 -4.95
CA LEU A 534 -0.46 10.15 -5.93
C LEU A 534 -0.12 10.67 -7.33
N ARG A 535 0.39 11.90 -7.46
CA ARG A 535 0.82 12.43 -8.77
C ARG A 535 1.93 11.58 -9.37
N TRP A 536 2.91 11.18 -8.57
CA TRP A 536 3.96 10.25 -9.00
C TRP A 536 3.35 8.91 -9.43
N PHE A 537 2.44 8.33 -8.65
CA PHE A 537 1.75 7.11 -9.07
C PHE A 537 1.01 7.30 -10.41
N LYS A 538 0.27 8.39 -10.59
CA LYS A 538 -0.57 8.68 -11.77
C LYS A 538 0.22 9.05 -13.03
N TRP A 539 1.34 9.77 -12.89
CA TRP A 539 2.12 10.35 -13.99
C TRP A 539 3.47 9.70 -14.19
N VAL A 540 3.89 8.83 -13.27
CA VAL A 540 5.15 8.11 -13.36
C VAL A 540 4.90 6.61 -13.35
N ILE A 541 4.08 6.06 -12.45
CA ILE A 541 3.90 4.61 -12.37
C ILE A 541 2.84 4.11 -13.36
N GLU A 542 1.66 4.75 -13.41
CA GLU A 542 0.55 4.45 -14.34
C GLU A 542 0.65 5.23 -15.67
N TYR A 543 1.78 5.85 -15.97
CA TYR A 543 1.94 6.58 -17.23
C TYR A 543 2.09 5.60 -18.39
N ASP A 544 0.99 5.37 -19.09
CA ASP A 544 0.86 4.45 -20.23
C ASP A 544 0.79 5.21 -21.57
N LEU A 545 1.04 4.51 -22.68
CA LEU A 545 1.11 4.98 -24.05
C LEU A 545 -0.10 5.84 -24.46
N GLN A 546 -1.31 5.51 -23.99
CA GLN A 546 -2.53 6.27 -24.28
C GLN A 546 -2.54 7.71 -23.74
N ARG A 547 -1.79 8.01 -22.67
CA ARG A 547 -1.64 9.39 -22.15
C ARG A 547 -0.51 10.18 -22.81
N GLN A 548 0.35 9.51 -23.58
CA GLN A 548 1.42 10.16 -24.33
C GLN A 548 0.91 10.69 -25.68
N ILE A 549 -0.18 10.11 -26.20
CA ILE A 549 -0.78 10.43 -27.50
C ILE A 549 -1.98 11.41 -27.37
N ARG A 550 -2.53 11.60 -26.17
CA ARG A 550 -3.59 12.59 -25.85
C ARG A 550 -3.03 13.72 -25.02
#